data_AF-D5T127-F1
#
_entry.id   AF-D5T127-F1
#
_cell.length_a   1.000
_cell.length_b   1.000
_cell.length_c   1.000
_cell.angle_alpha   90.00
_cell.angle_beta   90.00
_cell.angle_gamma   90.00
#
_symmetry.space_group_name_H-M   'P 1'
#
loop_
_entity.id
_entity.type
_entity.pdbx_description
1 polymer ?
#
loop_
_entity_poly.entity_id
_entity_poly.type
_entity_poly.pdbx_seq_one_letter_code
_entity_poly.pdbx_strand_id
1 'polypeptide(L)'
;MTRLKTFFHKLLHHPNTLPWVIISTMVAIMASYNIIIRYGLSEKMFLRIIIVYPIIVTFIYYLRTYVTLPIALMLHQHFPSIVTQRVPKHISVTLLVIAFNVSIMMVLFTEMHRQLYPSFLPSYFANWFKTFFVAVPVFFFIVRPSIIYILSQLKIKYPLLKVGNEL
;
A
#
# COMPACT_ATOMS: atom_id res chain seq x y z
N MET A 1 -26.38 -18.21 0.16
CA MET A 1 -26.05 -17.10 1.08
C MET A 1 -25.10 -17.51 2.21
N THR A 2 -25.27 -18.69 2.82
CA THR A 2 -24.41 -19.26 3.87
C THR A 2 -22.94 -19.43 3.46
N ARG A 3 -22.64 -19.96 2.27
CA ARG A 3 -21.26 -20.11 1.76
C ARG A 3 -20.51 -18.78 1.67
N LEU A 4 -21.19 -17.72 1.23
CA LEU A 4 -20.62 -16.37 1.10
C LEU A 4 -20.26 -15.79 2.47
N LYS A 5 -21.15 -15.95 3.45
CA LYS A 5 -20.93 -15.53 4.83
C LYS A 5 -19.72 -16.23 5.45
N THR A 6 -19.60 -17.55 5.26
CA THR A 6 -18.45 -18.32 5.74
C THR A 6 -17.14 -17.89 5.07
N PHE A 7 -17.17 -17.61 3.76
CA PHE A 7 -16.01 -17.11 3.03
C PHE A 7 -15.54 -15.76 3.57
N PHE A 8 -16.43 -14.77 3.70
CA PHE A 8 -16.07 -13.46 4.25
C PHE A 8 -15.61 -13.52 5.70
N HIS A 9 -16.20 -14.42 6.50
CA HIS A 9 -15.75 -14.63 7.87
C HIS A 9 -14.33 -15.19 7.92
N LYS A 10 -14.01 -16.21 7.10
CA LYS A 10 -12.63 -16.71 6.94
C LYS A 10 -11.68 -15.62 6.46
N LEU A 11 -12.12 -14.81 5.49
CA LEU A 11 -11.31 -13.72 4.95
C LEU A 11 -11.02 -12.66 6.02
N LEU A 12 -12.00 -12.23 6.82
CA LEU A 12 -11.83 -11.22 7.87
C LEU A 12 -10.72 -11.59 8.88
N HIS A 13 -10.61 -12.89 9.19
CA HIS A 13 -9.68 -13.41 10.19
C HIS A 13 -8.36 -13.90 9.61
N HIS A 14 -8.21 -13.94 8.28
CA HIS A 14 -6.97 -14.38 7.65
C HIS A 14 -5.82 -13.39 7.93
N PRO A 15 -4.59 -13.86 8.25
CA PRO A 15 -3.47 -12.99 8.64
C PRO A 15 -3.07 -12.00 7.55
N ASN A 16 -3.23 -12.38 6.27
CA ASN A 16 -2.88 -11.51 5.14
C ASN A 16 -3.95 -10.46 4.83
N THR A 17 -5.13 -10.50 5.44
CA THR A 17 -6.21 -9.56 5.10
C THR A 17 -5.84 -8.11 5.44
N LEU A 18 -5.17 -7.89 6.57
CA LEU A 18 -4.71 -6.56 6.95
C LEU A 18 -3.76 -5.94 5.90
N PRO A 19 -2.64 -6.59 5.51
CA PRO A 19 -1.76 -6.03 4.48
C PRO A 19 -2.45 -5.90 3.11
N TRP A 20 -3.33 -6.83 2.73
CA TRP A 20 -4.10 -6.72 1.48
C TRP A 20 -5.00 -5.49 1.46
N VAL A 21 -5.78 -5.27 2.52
CA VAL A 21 -6.70 -4.14 2.61
C VAL A 21 -5.92 -2.82 2.66
N ILE A 22 -4.83 -2.75 3.44
CA ILE A 22 -3.98 -1.55 3.50
C ILE A 22 -3.40 -1.22 2.12
N ILE A 23 -2.84 -2.19 1.40
CA ILE A 23 -2.27 -1.96 0.06
C ILE A 23 -3.36 -1.55 -0.92
N SER A 24 -4.49 -2.25 -0.92
CA SER A 24 -5.65 -1.93 -1.75
C SER A 24 -6.09 -0.47 -1.55
N THR A 25 -6.38 -0.08 -0.31
CA THR A 25 -6.79 1.30 0.01
C THR A 25 -5.72 2.32 -0.36
N MET A 26 -4.44 2.03 -0.09
CA MET A 26 -3.35 2.94 -0.43
C MET A 26 -3.23 3.14 -1.95
N VAL A 27 -3.27 2.05 -2.73
CA VAL A 27 -3.22 2.11 -4.19
C VAL A 27 -4.41 2.87 -4.75
N ALA A 28 -5.62 2.68 -4.19
CA ALA A 28 -6.81 3.40 -4.64
C ALA A 28 -6.63 4.91 -4.47
N ILE A 29 -6.26 5.35 -3.27
CA ILE A 29 -6.07 6.77 -2.96
C ILE A 29 -4.97 7.37 -3.85
N MET A 30 -3.82 6.70 -3.96
CA MET A 30 -2.68 7.22 -4.73
C MET A 30 -2.93 7.23 -6.24
N ALA A 31 -3.65 6.24 -6.77
CA ALA A 31 -4.03 6.20 -8.18
C ALA A 31 -5.03 7.32 -8.51
N SER A 32 -6.04 7.52 -7.65
CA SER A 32 -7.00 8.62 -7.78
C SER A 32 -6.31 9.98 -7.69
N TYR A 33 -5.45 10.18 -6.69
CA TYR A 33 -4.66 11.41 -6.52
C TYR A 33 -3.83 11.74 -7.76
N ASN A 34 -3.06 10.76 -8.26
CA ASN A 34 -2.18 10.97 -9.42
C ASN A 34 -2.95 11.32 -10.69
N ILE A 35 -4.18 10.84 -10.85
CA ILE A 35 -4.98 11.10 -12.05
C ILE A 35 -5.70 12.44 -11.96
N ILE A 36 -6.30 12.75 -10.81
CA ILE A 36 -6.96 14.04 -10.60
C ILE A 36 -5.98 15.19 -10.87
N ILE A 37 -4.73 15.07 -10.39
CA ILE A 37 -3.72 16.11 -10.59
C ILE A 37 -3.22 16.20 -12.03
N ARG A 38 -3.11 15.09 -12.75
CA ARG A 38 -2.52 15.07 -14.11
C ARG A 38 -3.53 15.36 -15.21
N TYR A 39 -4.75 14.87 -15.06
CA TYR A 39 -5.75 14.84 -16.13
C TYR A 39 -7.08 15.49 -15.72
N GLY A 40 -7.21 15.97 -14.49
CA GLY A 40 -8.47 16.45 -13.94
C GLY A 40 -9.49 15.33 -13.70
N LEU A 41 -10.74 15.72 -13.44
CA LEU A 41 -11.87 14.79 -13.31
C LEU A 41 -12.39 14.42 -14.70
N SER A 42 -12.05 13.21 -15.16
CA SER A 42 -12.53 12.65 -16.43
C SER A 42 -13.06 11.24 -16.22
N GLU A 43 -14.30 11.00 -16.65
CA GLU A 43 -14.98 9.70 -16.53
C GLU A 43 -14.21 8.58 -17.25
N LYS A 44 -13.68 8.87 -18.45
CA LYS A 44 -12.88 7.92 -19.23
C LYS A 44 -11.60 7.50 -18.50
N MET A 45 -10.97 8.44 -17.80
CA MET A 45 -9.77 8.15 -17.01
C MET A 45 -10.11 7.36 -15.74
N PHE A 46 -11.23 7.67 -15.09
CA PHE A 46 -11.72 6.93 -13.93
C PHE A 46 -12.01 5.45 -14.25
N LEU A 47 -12.69 5.18 -15.37
CA LEU A 47 -12.94 3.81 -15.85
C LEU A 47 -11.64 3.03 -16.10
N ARG A 48 -10.64 3.70 -16.70
CA ARG A 48 -9.32 3.08 -16.93
C ARG A 48 -8.64 2.68 -15.61
N ILE A 49 -8.79 3.48 -14.55
CA ILE A 49 -8.26 3.12 -13.22
C ILE A 49 -8.92 1.84 -12.73
N ILE A 50 -10.25 1.76 -12.75
CA ILE A 50 -10.96 0.61 -12.20
C ILE A 50 -10.49 -0.69 -12.88
N ILE A 51 -10.25 -0.66 -14.18
CA ILE A 51 -9.76 -1.81 -14.95
C ILE A 51 -8.32 -2.20 -14.55
N VAL A 52 -7.43 -1.22 -14.40
CA VAL A 52 -6.00 -1.47 -14.13
C VAL A 52 -5.71 -1.67 -12.63
N TYR A 53 -6.59 -1.18 -11.78
CA TYR A 53 -6.50 -1.22 -10.32
C TYR A 53 -6.16 -2.60 -9.74
N PRO A 54 -6.88 -3.70 -10.05
CA PRO A 54 -6.57 -5.01 -9.47
C PRO A 54 -5.17 -5.51 -9.85
N ILE A 55 -4.68 -5.14 -11.05
CA ILE A 55 -3.34 -5.48 -11.52
C ILE A 55 -2.30 -4.74 -10.68
N ILE A 56 -2.49 -3.44 -10.45
CA ILE A 56 -1.57 -2.63 -9.62
C ILE A 56 -1.57 -3.13 -8.18
N VAL A 57 -2.72 -3.42 -7.59
CA VAL A 57 -2.81 -3.94 -6.21
C VAL A 57 -2.03 -5.25 -6.07
N THR A 58 -2.23 -6.17 -7.02
CA THR A 58 -1.54 -7.47 -7.05
C THR A 58 -0.03 -7.29 -7.21
N PHE A 59 0.38 -6.43 -8.14
CA PHE A 59 1.79 -6.11 -8.37
C PHE A 59 2.45 -5.53 -7.11
N ILE A 60 1.85 -4.51 -6.50
CA ILE A 60 2.39 -3.87 -5.28
C ILE A 60 2.41 -4.85 -4.11
N TYR A 61 1.40 -5.72 -3.98
CA TYR A 61 1.38 -6.73 -2.94
C TYR A 61 2.58 -7.69 -3.06
N TYR A 62 2.84 -8.20 -4.26
CA TYR A 62 3.98 -9.08 -4.49
C TYR A 62 5.32 -8.36 -4.37
N LEU A 63 5.41 -7.15 -4.91
CA LEU A 63 6.59 -6.31 -4.78
C LEU A 63 6.92 -6.06 -3.32
N ARG A 64 5.91 -5.73 -2.51
CA ARG A 64 6.05 -5.58 -1.06
C ARG A 64 6.56 -6.86 -0.40
N THR A 65 5.88 -7.97 -0.68
CA THR A 65 6.09 -9.22 0.05
C THR A 65 7.45 -9.85 -0.24
N TYR A 66 7.87 -9.84 -1.51
CA TYR A 66 9.07 -10.57 -1.95
C TYR A 66 10.30 -9.69 -2.14
N VAL A 67 10.14 -8.38 -2.34
CA VAL A 67 11.25 -7.49 -2.67
C VAL A 67 11.42 -6.42 -1.60
N THR A 68 10.45 -5.52 -1.44
CA THR A 68 10.71 -4.30 -0.66
C THR A 68 10.68 -4.52 0.85
N LEU A 69 9.87 -5.43 1.39
CA LEU A 69 9.88 -5.75 2.81
C LEU A 69 11.17 -6.48 3.25
N PRO A 70 11.65 -7.55 2.56
CA PRO A 70 12.93 -8.16 2.87
C PRO A 70 14.10 -7.16 2.84
N ILE A 71 14.18 -6.35 1.78
CA ILE A 71 15.25 -5.34 1.63
C ILE A 71 15.16 -4.30 2.76
N ALA A 72 13.96 -3.79 3.08
CA ALA A 72 13.79 -2.83 4.16
C ALA A 72 14.20 -3.39 5.53
N LEU A 73 13.93 -4.68 5.79
CA LEU A 73 14.35 -5.34 7.01
C LEU A 73 15.87 -5.50 7.08
N MET A 74 16.51 -5.92 6.00
CA MET A 74 17.97 -6.04 5.93
C MET A 74 18.65 -4.68 6.12
N LEU A 75 18.13 -3.63 5.45
CA LEU A 75 18.67 -2.28 5.55
C LEU A 75 18.56 -1.71 6.98
N HIS A 76 17.41 -1.93 7.62
CA HIS A 76 17.19 -1.52 9.01
C HIS A 76 18.14 -2.23 10.00
N GLN A 77 18.47 -3.50 9.74
CA GLN A 77 19.43 -4.26 10.55
C GLN A 77 20.88 -3.86 10.28
N HIS A 78 21.22 -3.53 9.02
CA HIS A 78 22.58 -3.23 8.60
C HIS A 78 23.05 -1.81 8.98
N PHE A 79 22.13 -0.84 9.10
CA PHE A 79 22.44 0.54 9.48
C PHE A 79 21.88 0.95 10.85
N PRO A 80 22.31 0.28 11.95
CA PRO A 80 21.70 0.50 13.26
C PRO A 80 21.98 1.90 13.83
N SER A 81 23.12 2.49 13.48
CA SER A 81 23.56 3.81 13.98
C SER A 81 22.73 4.97 13.41
N ILE A 82 22.26 4.88 12.16
CA ILE A 82 21.49 5.96 11.50
C ILE A 82 19.99 5.83 11.80
N VAL A 83 19.50 4.59 12.00
CA VAL A 83 18.07 4.29 11.96
C VAL A 83 17.51 3.83 13.31
N THR A 84 18.30 3.13 14.13
CA THR A 84 17.77 2.27 15.20
C THR A 84 17.83 2.91 16.58
N GLN A 85 18.67 3.93 16.80
CA GLN A 85 18.75 4.61 18.11
C GLN A 85 17.59 5.56 18.42
N ARG A 86 16.82 6.01 17.41
CA ARG A 86 15.78 7.05 17.61
C ARG A 86 14.39 6.71 17.07
N VAL A 87 14.25 5.73 16.17
CA VAL A 87 12.98 5.47 15.48
C VAL A 87 12.51 4.03 15.70
N PRO A 88 11.25 3.82 16.13
CA PRO A 88 10.69 2.48 16.26
C PRO A 88 10.74 1.71 14.93
N LYS A 89 11.11 0.42 15.01
CA LYS A 89 11.21 -0.48 13.84
C LYS A 89 9.97 -0.46 12.94
N HIS A 90 8.78 -0.41 13.55
CA HIS A 90 7.51 -0.38 12.82
C HIS A 90 7.28 0.91 12.00
N ILE A 91 7.99 2.00 12.31
CA ILE A 91 7.92 3.26 11.55
C ILE A 91 9.00 3.24 10.48
N SER A 92 10.24 2.95 10.87
CA SER A 92 11.39 2.94 9.96
C SER A 92 11.24 1.95 8.80
N VAL A 93 10.91 0.68 9.10
CA VAL A 93 10.75 -0.36 8.06
C VAL A 93 9.61 0.02 7.12
N THR A 94 8.53 0.57 7.66
CA THR A 94 7.39 1.00 6.84
C THR A 94 7.73 2.18 5.94
N LEU A 95 8.47 3.18 6.44
CA LEU A 95 8.96 4.29 5.63
C LEU A 95 9.85 3.80 4.49
N LEU A 96 10.76 2.85 4.76
CA LEU A 96 11.62 2.24 3.74
C LEU A 96 10.79 1.50 2.68
N VAL A 97 9.82 0.69 3.10
CA VAL A 97 8.92 0.00 2.16
C VAL A 97 8.15 0.99 1.28
N ILE A 98 7.65 2.10 1.84
CA ILE A 98 6.98 3.15 1.09
C ILE A 98 7.97 3.78 0.10
N ALA A 99 9.18 4.14 0.54
CA ALA A 99 10.21 4.73 -0.30
C ALA A 99 10.54 3.83 -1.49
N PHE A 100 10.82 2.54 -1.25
CA PHE A 100 11.13 1.59 -2.31
C PHE A 100 9.97 1.37 -3.28
N ASN A 101 8.74 1.22 -2.77
CA ASN A 101 7.57 1.06 -3.62
C ASN A 101 7.35 2.30 -4.51
N VAL A 102 7.48 3.50 -3.95
CA VAL A 102 7.37 4.76 -4.71
C VAL A 102 8.51 4.87 -5.73
N SER A 103 9.74 4.50 -5.38
CA SER A 103 10.88 4.50 -6.30
C SER A 103 10.60 3.65 -7.54
N ILE A 104 10.18 2.40 -7.34
CA ILE A 104 9.92 1.46 -8.44
C ILE A 104 8.75 1.95 -9.30
N MET A 105 7.66 2.40 -8.66
CA MET A 105 6.50 2.91 -9.39
C MET A 105 6.82 4.18 -10.18
N MET A 106 7.68 5.06 -9.68
CA MET A 106 8.08 6.27 -10.39
C MET A 106 9.03 5.99 -11.55
N VAL A 107 9.89 4.96 -11.45
CA VAL A 107 10.69 4.51 -12.60
C VAL A 107 9.77 4.02 -13.71
N LEU A 108 8.85 3.09 -13.39
CA LEU A 108 7.89 2.55 -14.35
C LEU A 108 7.03 3.66 -14.97
N PHE A 109 6.54 4.57 -14.13
CA PHE A 109 5.71 5.68 -14.58
C PHE A 109 6.46 6.63 -15.53
N THR A 110 7.70 7.00 -15.19
CA THR A 110 8.52 7.93 -15.98
C THR A 110 8.92 7.31 -17.32
N GLU A 111 9.24 6.01 -17.36
CA GLU A 111 9.51 5.31 -18.61
C GLU A 111 8.24 5.18 -19.48
N MET A 112 7.10 4.80 -18.90
CA MET A 112 5.85 4.67 -19.66
C MET A 112 5.36 6.01 -20.26
N HIS A 113 5.70 7.13 -19.63
CA HIS A 113 5.28 8.47 -20.06
C HIS A 113 6.46 9.30 -20.59
N ARG A 114 7.46 8.66 -21.21
CA ARG A 114 8.66 9.33 -21.71
C ARG A 114 8.37 10.48 -22.68
N GLN A 115 7.25 10.43 -23.40
CA GLN A 115 6.76 11.53 -24.24
C GLN A 115 6.38 12.79 -23.45
N LEU A 116 5.88 12.64 -22.21
CA LEU A 116 5.54 13.73 -21.30
C LEU A 116 6.76 14.16 -20.45
N TYR A 117 7.78 13.31 -20.33
CA TYR A 117 8.97 13.52 -19.51
C TYR A 117 10.26 13.30 -20.32
N PRO A 118 10.64 14.25 -21.19
CA PRO A 118 11.81 14.11 -22.06
C PRO A 118 13.13 14.02 -21.27
N SER A 119 13.21 14.67 -20.10
CA SER A 119 14.34 14.55 -19.17
C SER A 119 13.99 13.57 -18.05
N PHE A 120 14.48 12.34 -18.15
CA PHE A 120 14.16 11.25 -17.21
C PHE A 120 14.51 11.60 -15.76
N LEU A 121 15.77 11.91 -15.47
CA LEU A 121 16.27 12.12 -14.09
C LEU A 121 15.54 13.25 -13.34
N PRO A 122 15.45 14.49 -13.88
CA PRO A 122 14.74 15.57 -13.18
C PRO A 122 13.26 15.27 -12.96
N SER A 123 12.61 14.67 -13.95
CA SER A 123 11.19 14.31 -13.88
C SER A 123 10.92 13.20 -12.88
N TYR A 124 11.80 12.19 -12.85
CA TYR A 124 11.78 11.11 -11.90
C TYR A 124 11.85 11.64 -10.48
N PHE A 125 12.88 12.43 -10.16
CA PHE A 125 13.04 12.98 -8.81
C PHE A 125 11.88 13.90 -8.43
N ALA A 126 11.45 14.80 -9.31
CA ALA A 126 10.32 15.69 -9.03
C ALA A 126 9.02 14.92 -8.72
N ASN A 127 8.70 13.89 -9.51
CA ASN A 127 7.53 13.06 -9.30
C ASN A 127 7.66 12.15 -8.07
N TRP A 128 8.88 11.66 -7.81
CA TRP A 128 9.20 10.86 -6.64
C TRP A 128 8.99 11.65 -5.35
N PHE A 129 9.55 12.85 -5.25
CA PHE A 129 9.37 13.72 -4.09
C PHE A 129 7.88 14.01 -3.84
N LYS A 130 7.14 14.46 -4.86
CA LYS A 130 5.70 14.74 -4.74
C LYS A 130 4.91 13.51 -4.26
N THR A 131 5.22 12.34 -4.81
CA THR A 131 4.50 11.11 -4.46
C THR A 131 4.87 10.64 -3.06
N PHE A 132 6.14 10.65 -2.70
CA PHE A 132 6.62 10.20 -1.40
C PHE A 132 6.06 11.04 -0.26
N PHE A 133 6.09 12.37 -0.39
CA PHE A 133 5.57 13.30 0.62
C PHE A 133 4.05 13.28 0.76
N VAL A 134 3.32 12.74 -0.22
CA VAL A 134 1.88 12.48 -0.10
C VAL A 134 1.62 11.09 0.47
N ALA A 135 2.38 10.09 0.01
CA ALA A 135 2.20 8.70 0.41
C ALA A 135 2.44 8.48 1.91
N VAL A 136 3.48 9.11 2.47
CA VAL A 136 3.83 8.95 3.89
C VAL A 136 2.71 9.46 4.81
N PRO A 137 2.24 10.73 4.72
CA PRO A 137 1.14 11.21 5.55
C PRO A 137 -0.16 10.41 5.35
N VAL A 138 -0.53 10.12 4.09
CA VAL A 138 -1.73 9.34 3.78
C VAL A 138 -1.68 7.97 4.43
N PHE A 139 -0.53 7.29 4.38
CA PHE A 139 -0.39 5.98 4.98
C PHE A 139 -0.52 6.04 6.51
N PHE A 140 0.24 6.91 7.17
CA PHE A 140 0.33 6.93 8.64
C PHE A 140 -0.90 7.55 9.31
N PHE A 141 -1.48 8.59 8.73
CA PHE A 141 -2.57 9.35 9.36
C PHE A 141 -3.96 8.97 8.86
N ILE A 142 -4.08 8.40 7.65
CA ILE A 142 -5.39 8.10 7.04
C ILE A 142 -5.57 6.59 6.92
N VAL A 143 -4.76 5.92 6.10
CA VAL A 143 -5.01 4.53 5.70
C VAL A 143 -4.84 3.57 6.86
N ARG A 144 -3.65 3.53 7.47
CA ARG A 144 -3.34 2.61 8.56
C ARG A 144 -4.33 2.71 9.73
N PRO A 145 -4.59 3.90 10.31
CA PRO A 145 -5.52 4.00 11.44
C PRO A 145 -6.96 3.64 11.05
N SER A 146 -7.45 4.10 9.90
CA SER A 146 -8.81 3.81 9.44
C SER A 146 -9.04 2.32 9.23
N ILE A 147 -8.12 1.64 8.55
CA ILE A 147 -8.24 0.20 8.29
C ILE A 147 -8.13 -0.62 9.58
N ILE A 148 -7.20 -0.28 10.48
CA ILE A 148 -7.10 -0.95 11.79
C ILE A 148 -8.39 -0.78 12.57
N TYR A 149 -8.93 0.44 12.63
CA TYR A 149 -10.19 0.72 13.32
C TYR A 149 -11.34 -0.10 12.73
N ILE A 150 -11.56 -0.03 11.41
CA ILE A 150 -12.65 -0.74 10.73
C ILE A 150 -12.52 -2.26 10.92
N LEU A 151 -11.34 -2.83 10.69
CA LEU A 151 -11.13 -4.27 10.86
C LEU A 151 -11.28 -4.71 12.32
N SER A 152 -10.87 -3.90 13.29
CA SER A 152 -11.06 -4.21 14.71
C SER A 152 -12.55 -4.26 15.07
N GLN A 153 -13.34 -3.27 14.62
CA GLN A 153 -14.78 -3.24 14.83
C GLN A 153 -15.48 -4.41 14.15
N LEU A 154 -15.06 -4.78 12.93
CA LEU A 154 -15.60 -5.94 12.22
C LEU A 154 -15.28 -7.26 12.96
N LYS A 155 -14.06 -7.41 13.51
CA LYS A 155 -13.67 -8.60 14.27
C LYS A 155 -14.42 -8.73 15.60
N ILE A 156 -14.73 -7.61 16.26
CA ILE A 156 -15.58 -7.59 17.47
C ILE A 156 -17.01 -8.00 17.12
N LYS A 157 -17.56 -7.49 16.00
CA LYS A 157 -18.92 -7.81 15.54
C LYS A 157 -19.06 -9.25 15.03
N TYR A 158 -17.99 -9.82 14.49
CA TYR A 158 -17.95 -11.18 13.94
C TYR A 158 -16.77 -11.98 14.55
N PRO A 159 -16.84 -12.34 15.84
CA PRO A 159 -15.75 -13.03 16.51
C PRO A 159 -15.53 -14.42 15.90
N LEU A 160 -14.28 -14.90 15.95
CA LEU A 160 -14.02 -16.31 15.71
C LEU A 160 -14.81 -17.11 16.75
N LEU A 161 -15.70 -17.99 16.29
CA LEU A 161 -16.26 -19.01 17.16
C LEU A 161 -15.07 -19.79 17.71
N LYS A 162 -14.78 -19.64 19.01
CA LYS A 162 -13.88 -20.57 19.70
C LYS A 162 -14.49 -21.95 19.48
N VAL A 163 -13.81 -22.82 18.73
CA VAL A 163 -14.02 -24.26 18.86
C VAL A 163 -13.51 -24.58 20.26
N GLY A 164 -14.43 -24.53 21.21
CA GLY A 164 -14.24 -24.89 22.61
C GLY A 164 -15.44 -25.72 22.99
N ASN A 165 -15.29 -27.03 22.80
CA ASN A 165 -15.85 -28.14 23.58
C ASN A 165 -15.76 -29.42 22.76
N GLU A 166 -14.55 -29.95 22.63
CA GLU A 166 -14.37 -31.40 22.73
C GLU A 166 -13.47 -31.60 23.96
N LEU A 167 -14.13 -32.03 25.04
CA LEU A 167 -13.55 -32.57 26.27
C LEU A 167 -12.71 -33.80 25.94
#